data_AF-A0A2A5NPF0-F1
#
_entry.id   AF-A0A2A5NPF0-F1
#
_cell.length_a   1.000
_cell.length_b   1.000
_cell.length_c   1.000
_cell.angle_alpha   90.00
_cell.angle_beta   90.00
_cell.angle_gamma   90.00
#
_symmetry.space_group_name_H-M   'P 1'
#
loop_
_entity.id
_entity.type
_entity.pdbx_description
1 polymer ?
#
loop_
_entity_poly.entity_id
_entity_poly.type
_entity_poly.pdbx_seq_one_letter_code
_entity_poly.pdbx_strand_id
1 'polypeptide(L)' 'MADDDAATERARLEAVAWGAGTDPAEAARARIALDDLAAGRRPRRTVPRAAGPEPSRGPVTGGPAEASGPAVA' A
#
# COMPACT_ATOMS: atom_id res chain seq x y z
N MET A 1 -16.57 9.69 9.38
CA MET A 1 -15.93 8.69 10.26
C MET A 1 -14.62 8.20 9.65
N ALA A 2 -14.60 7.35 8.61
CA ALA A 2 -13.33 6.87 8.03
C ALA A 2 -12.49 7.96 7.31
N ASP A 3 -13.16 8.96 6.72
CA ASP A 3 -12.47 10.07 6.07
C ASP A 3 -11.80 11.01 7.08
N ASP A 4 -12.38 11.15 8.28
CA ASP A 4 -11.82 11.94 9.38
C ASP A 4 -10.54 11.28 9.92
N ASP A 5 -10.51 9.94 9.96
CA ASP A 5 -9.32 9.17 10.33
C ASP A 5 -8.21 9.32 9.27
N ALA A 6 -8.55 9.31 7.99
CA ALA A 6 -7.61 9.52 6.90
C ALA A 6 -7.03 10.94 6.89
N ALA A 7 -7.86 11.96 7.16
CA ALA A 7 -7.41 13.34 7.28
C ALA A 7 -6.46 13.53 8.47
N THR A 8 -6.77 12.89 9.61
CA THR A 8 -5.93 12.91 10.81
C THR A 8 -4.59 12.22 10.56
N GLU A 9 -4.60 11.03 9.95
CA GLU A 9 -3.37 10.30 9.66
C GLU A 9 -2.51 11.03 8.62
N ARG A 10 -3.14 11.66 7.62
CA ARG A 10 -2.42 12.52 6.66
C ARG A 10 -1.70 13.67 7.37
N ALA A 11 -2.41 14.40 8.23
CA ALA A 11 -1.82 15.53 8.97
C ALA A 11 -0.64 15.09 9.84
N ARG A 12 -0.73 13.91 10.47
CA ARG A 12 0.36 13.33 11.23
C ARG A 12 1.58 13.01 10.36
N LEU A 13 1.37 12.38 9.20
CA LEU A 13 2.45 12.03 8.29
C LEU A 13 3.12 13.27 7.66
N GLU A 14 2.35 14.31 7.33
CA GLU A 14 2.89 15.58 6.83
C GLU A 14 3.78 16.28 7.88
N ALA A 15 3.37 16.26 9.15
CA ALA A 15 4.17 16.80 10.26
C ALA A 15 5.51 16.07 10.41
N VAL A 16 5.58 14.76 10.14
CA VAL A 16 6.83 13.99 10.17
C VAL A 16 7.64 14.21 8.90
N ALA A 17 7.01 14.22 7.71
CA ALA A 17 7.69 14.37 6.43
C ALA A 17 8.43 15.71 6.30
N TRP A 18 7.87 16.76 6.91
CA TRP A 18 8.37 18.14 6.80
C TRP A 18 8.72 18.78 8.14
N GLY A 19 8.67 18.00 9.22
CA GLY A 19 9.03 18.45 10.56
C GLY A 19 10.51 18.79 10.69
N ALA A 20 10.82 19.96 11.22
CA ALA A 20 12.18 20.31 11.57
C ALA A 20 12.67 19.40 12.72
N GLY A 21 13.81 18.73 12.51
CA GLY A 21 14.38 17.81 13.50
C GLY A 21 13.97 16.35 13.34
N THR A 22 13.13 16.01 12.36
CA THR A 22 12.86 14.62 12.00
C THR A 22 14.05 14.02 11.26
N ASP A 23 14.39 12.77 11.59
CA ASP A 23 15.44 12.02 10.90
C ASP A 23 15.14 11.90 9.39
N PRO A 24 16.14 12.09 8.50
CA PRO A 24 15.90 12.03 7.05
C PRO A 24 15.27 10.73 6.55
N ALA A 25 15.59 9.59 7.17
CA ALA A 25 15.02 8.30 6.79
C ALA A 25 13.55 8.19 7.25
N GLU A 26 13.22 8.76 8.40
CA GLU A 26 11.85 8.81 8.89
C GLU A 26 10.98 9.77 8.05
N ALA A 27 11.52 10.93 7.69
CA ALA A 27 10.86 11.85 6.76
C ALA A 27 10.62 11.22 5.37
N ALA A 28 11.57 10.43 4.86
CA ALA A 28 11.39 9.69 3.60
C ALA A 28 10.28 8.62 3.70
N ARG A 29 10.23 7.85 4.79
CA ARG A 29 9.17 6.87 5.03
C ARG A 29 7.79 7.52 5.14
N ALA A 30 7.70 8.68 5.79
CA ALA A 30 6.45 9.42 5.92
C ALA A 30 5.92 9.88 4.54
N ARG A 31 6.80 10.28 3.61
CA ARG A 31 6.41 10.62 2.22
C ARG A 31 5.87 9.41 1.46
N ILE A 32 6.51 8.25 1.58
CA ILE A 32 6.02 7.01 0.96
C ILE A 32 4.64 6.64 1.52
N ALA A 33 4.43 6.77 2.83
CA ALA A 33 3.15 6.51 3.46
C ALA A 33 2.05 7.50 3.00
N LEU A 34 2.40 8.77 2.74
CA LEU A 34 1.49 9.76 2.15
C LEU A 34 1.09 9.38 0.72
N ASP A 35 2.04 8.92 -0.09
CA ASP A 35 1.76 8.46 -1.46
C ASP A 35 0.86 7.22 -1.46
N ASP A 36 1.10 6.26 -0.55
CA ASP A 36 0.26 5.07 -0.38
C ASP A 36 -1.17 5.44 0.07
N LEU A 37 -1.29 6.38 1.01
CA LEU A 37 -2.57 6.91 1.49
C LEU A 37 -3.34 7.60 0.36
N ALA A 38 -2.66 8.42 -0.47
CA ALA A 38 -3.25 9.09 -1.62
C ALA A 38 -3.66 8.11 -2.73
N ALA A 39 -2.90 7.03 -2.93
CA ALA A 39 -3.23 5.96 -3.86
C ALA A 39 -4.38 5.04 -3.37
N GLY A 40 -4.92 5.27 -2.16
CA GLY A 40 -5.90 4.39 -1.52
C GLY A 40 -5.35 3.00 -1.20
N ARG A 41 -4.03 2.80 -1.30
CA ARG A 41 -3.35 1.56 -0.91
C ARG A 41 -3.20 1.60 0.60
N ARG A 42 -4.23 1.10 1.30
CA ARG A 42 -4.06 0.81 2.72
C ARG A 42 -2.85 -0.11 2.87
N PRO A 43 -1.89 0.22 3.76
CA PRO A 43 -0.74 -0.64 3.98
C PRO A 43 -1.26 -2.00 4.41
N ARG A 44 -1.17 -2.99 3.52
CA ARG A 44 -1.31 -4.38 3.90
C ARG A 44 -0.18 -4.60 4.88
N ARG A 45 -0.53 -4.82 6.14
CA ARG A 45 0.40 -5.09 7.24
C ARG A 45 1.12 -6.41 6.94
N THR A 46 2.05 -6.37 5.99
CA THR A 46 2.97 -7.45 5.71
C THR A 46 3.98 -7.41 6.83
N VAL A 47 3.86 -8.41 7.71
CA VAL A 47 4.95 -9.03 8.46
C VAL A 47 6.34 -8.71 7.89
N PRO A 48 7.35 -8.47 8.73
CA PRO A 48 8.64 -7.91 8.32
C PRO A 48 9.31 -8.84 7.31
N ARG A 49 9.18 -8.52 6.03
CA ARG A 49 9.97 -9.14 4.98
C ARG A 49 11.16 -8.24 4.77
N ALA A 50 12.30 -8.72 5.24
CA ALA A 50 13.61 -8.19 4.93
C ALA A 50 13.69 -7.77 3.45
N ALA A 51 14.35 -6.64 3.22
CA ALA A 51 14.64 -6.01 1.94
C ALA A 51 14.50 -6.95 0.73
N GLY A 52 13.48 -6.73 -0.09
CA GLY A 52 13.29 -7.38 -1.37
C GLY A 52 12.71 -6.37 -2.38
N PRO A 53 13.16 -6.41 -3.65
CA PRO A 53 12.81 -5.40 -4.66
C PRO A 53 11.32 -5.44 -5.00
N GLU A 54 10.79 -4.25 -5.36
CA GLU A 54 9.40 -3.98 -5.71
C GLU A 54 8.69 -5.08 -6.52
N PRO A 55 7.42 -5.40 -6.22
CA PRO A 55 6.59 -6.13 -7.16
C PRO A 55 6.05 -5.18 -8.24
N SER A 56 6.68 -5.31 -9.40
CA SER A 56 6.21 -4.83 -10.70
C SER A 56 4.72 -5.13 -10.94
N ARG A 57 4.01 -4.16 -11.52
CA ARG A 57 2.60 -4.25 -11.92
C ARG A 57 2.37 -5.47 -12.84
N GLY A 58 1.55 -6.41 -12.40
CA GLY A 58 0.96 -7.46 -13.24
C GLY A 58 -0.52 -7.66 -12.87
N PRO A 59 -1.45 -7.76 -13.85
CA PRO A 59 -2.86 -7.94 -13.56
C PRO A 59 -3.14 -9.41 -13.22
N VAL A 60 -3.53 -9.68 -11.97
CA VAL A 60 -4.07 -10.99 -11.59
C VAL A 60 -5.60 -10.90 -11.63
N THR A 61 -6.16 -11.13 -12.82
CA THR A 61 -7.57 -11.45 -12.96
C THR A 61 -7.76 -12.85 -12.34
N GLY A 62 -8.59 -12.90 -11.30
CA GLY A 62 -8.79 -14.08 -10.46
C GLY A 62 -9.32 -15.31 -11.20
N GLY A 63 -8.98 -16.49 -10.67
CA GLY A 63 -9.81 -17.67 -10.85
C GLY A 63 -11.14 -17.52 -10.09
N PRO A 64 -12.12 -18.41 -10.37
CA PRO A 64 -12.00 -19.72 -9.75
C PRO A 64 -12.28 -20.89 -10.69
N ALA A 65 -11.87 -22.05 -10.19
CA ALA A 65 -12.15 -23.38 -10.73
C ALA A 65 -13.64 -23.60 -11.02
N GLU A 66 -13.94 -24.31 -12.12
CA GLU A 66 -15.00 -25.31 -12.13
C GLU A 66 -14.88 -26.26 -13.33
N ALA A 67 -15.52 -27.42 -13.16
CA ALA A 67 -15.28 -28.70 -13.77
C ALA A 67 -15.89 -28.88 -15.18
N SER A 68 -15.76 -30.12 -15.67
CA SER A 68 -16.51 -30.76 -16.76
C SER A 68 -16.03 -30.51 -18.19
N GLY A 69 -15.50 -31.58 -18.80
CA GLY A 69 -15.74 -31.84 -20.23
C GLY A 69 -17.25 -31.96 -20.50
N PRO A 70 -17.72 -31.98 -21.77
CA PRO A 70 -17.32 -33.05 -22.70
C PRO A 70 -17.21 -32.64 -24.19
N ALA A 71 -16.61 -33.54 -24.97
CA ALA A 71 -17.09 -34.05 -26.26
C ALA A 71 -17.21 -33.11 -27.50
N VAL A 72 -16.44 -33.50 -28.53
CA VAL A 72 -16.71 -33.51 -30.00
C VAL A 72 -17.09 -32.21 -30.73
N ALA A 73 -16.28 -31.89 -31.74
CA ALA A 73 -16.69 -31.71 -33.14
C ALA A 73 -15.48 -31.98 -34.04
#